data_AF-A0A6I9PNK0-F1
#
_entry.id   AF-A0A6I9PNK0-F1
#
_cell.length_a   1.000
_cell.length_b   1.000
_cell.length_c   1.000
_cell.angle_alpha   90.00
_cell.angle_beta   90.00
_cell.angle_gamma   90.00
#
_symmetry.space_group_name_H-M   'P 1'
#
loop_
_entity.id
_entity.type
_entity.pdbx_description
1 polymer ?
#
loop_
_entity_poly.entity_id
_entity_poly.type
_entity_poly.pdbx_seq_one_letter_code
_entity_poly.pdbx_strand_id
1 'polypeptide(L)'
;SVWSRKSEPSLHESDGGLFRGSDKYDFAVEVAAAGEECFWHFAHQSGSFYLSYMVQWVTGIAIDHRLFVTVNSPQGDLMVSENAPVGQMNFQTEVT
;
A
#
# COMPACT_ATOMS: atom_id res chain seq x y z
N SER A 1 15.44 11.10 6.00
CA SER A 1 14.69 10.42 7.08
C SER A 1 13.21 10.63 6.79
N VAL A 2 12.61 9.76 5.98
CA VAL A 2 11.20 9.91 5.59
C VAL A 2 10.36 9.20 6.65
N TRP A 3 9.52 9.99 7.30
CA TRP A 3 8.51 9.57 8.25
C TRP A 3 7.50 8.67 7.51
N SER A 4 7.48 7.37 7.82
CA SER A 4 6.47 6.44 7.31
C SER A 4 5.08 7.01 7.56
N ARG A 5 4.33 7.34 6.50
CA ARG A 5 2.99 7.93 6.63
C ARG A 5 2.01 6.85 7.10
N LYS A 6 1.87 6.72 8.41
CA LYS A 6 0.93 5.80 9.06
C LYS A 6 -0.49 6.35 8.93
N SER A 7 -1.41 5.57 8.34
CA SER A 7 -2.82 5.96 8.14
C SER A 7 -3.71 5.63 9.34
N GLU A 8 -3.27 5.94 10.57
CA GLU A 8 -3.99 5.55 11.79
C GLU A 8 -5.19 6.49 12.04
N PRO A 9 -6.43 5.99 12.15
CA PRO A 9 -7.58 6.83 12.48
C PRO A 9 -7.51 7.30 13.95
N SER A 10 -8.04 8.51 14.22
CA SER A 10 -8.14 9.06 15.58
C SER A 10 -9.09 8.22 16.43
N LEU A 11 -8.58 7.61 17.50
CA LEU A 11 -9.36 6.88 18.50
C LEU A 11 -10.43 7.80 19.13
N HIS A 12 -11.71 7.44 18.99
CA HIS A 12 -12.77 7.98 19.84
C HIS A 12 -13.28 6.85 20.73
N GLU A 13 -13.01 6.93 22.03
CA GLU A 13 -13.17 5.88 23.06
C GLU A 13 -14.63 5.50 23.40
N SER A 14 -15.62 5.72 22.53
CA SER A 14 -17.03 5.62 22.93
C SER A 14 -17.92 4.70 22.10
N ASP A 15 -17.38 3.78 21.29
CA ASP A 15 -18.24 2.74 20.72
C ASP A 15 -17.47 1.43 20.54
N GLY A 16 -18.04 0.32 21.02
CA GLY A 16 -17.52 -1.03 20.82
C GLY A 16 -17.68 -1.52 19.37
N GLY A 17 -17.50 -0.62 18.40
CA GLY A 17 -17.63 -0.87 16.97
C GLY A 17 -16.26 -1.15 16.35
N LEU A 18 -16.19 -2.23 15.58
CA LEU A 18 -15.03 -2.63 14.77
C LEU A 18 -14.32 -1.40 14.17
N PHE A 19 -13.02 -1.27 14.43
CA PHE A 19 -12.13 -0.37 13.72
C PHE A 19 -12.25 -0.62 12.20
N ARG A 20 -12.91 0.31 11.50
CA ARG A 20 -12.94 0.35 10.04
C ARG A 20 -12.17 1.59 9.62
N GLY A 21 -10.97 1.40 9.06
CA GLY A 21 -10.31 2.44 8.28
C GLY A 21 -11.18 2.86 7.10
N SER A 22 -10.76 3.86 6.32
CA SER A 22 -11.46 4.15 5.07
C SER A 22 -11.37 2.93 4.16
N ASP A 23 -12.47 2.51 3.53
CA ASP A 23 -12.46 1.36 2.63
C ASP A 23 -11.64 1.62 1.34
N LYS A 24 -11.23 2.88 1.12
CA LYS A 24 -10.45 3.32 -0.04
C LYS A 24 -9.50 4.46 0.31
N TYR A 25 -8.28 4.40 -0.24
CA TYR A 25 -7.28 5.47 -0.18
C TYR A 25 -6.70 5.72 -1.58
N ASP A 26 -6.88 6.94 -2.08
CA ASP A 26 -6.30 7.37 -3.35
C ASP A 26 -5.22 8.42 -3.06
N PHE A 27 -3.99 8.19 -3.52
CA PHE A 27 -2.87 9.11 -3.36
C PHE A 27 -1.85 8.95 -4.49
N ALA A 28 -0.94 9.92 -4.61
CA ALA A 28 0.20 9.89 -5.51
C ALA A 28 1.48 10.17 -4.74
N VAL A 29 2.56 9.50 -5.12
CA VAL A 29 3.88 9.60 -4.47
C VAL A 29 4.97 9.71 -5.53
N GLU A 30 6.04 10.41 -5.18
CA GLU A 30 7.25 10.45 -5.99
C GLU A 30 8.24 9.43 -5.43
N VAL A 31 8.70 8.50 -6.27
CA VAL A 31 9.72 7.52 -5.90
C VAL A 31 11.02 7.89 -6.60
N ALA A 32 12.07 8.14 -5.83
CA ALA A 32 13.38 8.46 -6.39
C ALA A 32 13.99 7.27 -7.13
N ALA A 33 14.91 7.53 -8.07
CA ALA A 33 15.64 6.47 -8.75
C ALA A 33 16.40 5.59 -7.76
N ALA A 34 16.25 4.27 -7.87
CA ALA A 34 16.76 3.27 -6.92
C ALA A 34 16.29 3.47 -5.46
N GLY A 35 15.24 4.28 -5.24
CA GLY A 35 14.57 4.43 -3.95
C GLY A 35 13.41 3.46 -3.78
N GLU A 36 12.95 3.34 -2.55
CA GLU A 36 11.76 2.58 -2.16
C GLU A 36 10.92 3.45 -1.21
N GLU A 37 9.61 3.41 -1.39
CA GLU A 37 8.66 4.09 -0.50
C GLU A 37 7.71 3.05 0.10
N CYS A 38 7.62 3.02 1.43
CA CYS A 38 6.81 2.04 2.16
C CYS A 38 5.60 2.71 2.82
N PHE A 39 4.43 2.12 2.64
CA PHE A 39 3.18 2.55 3.27
C PHE A 39 2.62 1.44 4.15
N TRP A 40 2.13 1.81 5.33
CA TRP A 40 1.53 0.88 6.27
C TRP A 40 0.03 1.12 6.33
N HIS A 41 -0.73 0.06 6.09
CA HIS A 41 -2.17 0.09 6.17
C HIS A 41 -2.69 -0.93 7.17
N PHE A 42 -3.65 -0.53 8.00
CA PHE A 42 -4.35 -1.45 8.89
C PHE A 42 -5.49 -2.09 8.13
N ALA A 43 -5.39 -3.40 7.91
CA ALA A 43 -6.39 -4.20 7.23
C ALA A 43 -7.06 -5.13 8.25
N HIS A 44 -8.40 -5.18 8.24
CA HIS A 44 -9.14 -6.12 9.07
C HIS A 44 -8.76 -7.57 8.71
N GLN A 45 -8.74 -8.46 9.69
CA GLN A 45 -8.52 -9.89 9.46
C GLN A 45 -9.63 -10.46 8.55
N SER A 46 -9.30 -11.43 7.69
CA SER A 46 -10.27 -12.07 6.78
C SER A 46 -10.91 -11.13 5.73
N GLY A 47 -10.25 -10.02 5.39
CA GLY A 47 -10.76 -9.06 4.40
C GLY A 47 -10.19 -9.28 3.00
N SER A 48 -10.98 -8.92 1.99
CA SER A 48 -10.53 -8.84 0.60
C SER A 48 -10.05 -7.42 0.31
N PHE A 49 -8.79 -7.28 -0.09
CA PHE A 49 -8.16 -6.00 -0.39
C PHE A 49 -7.67 -5.97 -1.84
N TYR A 50 -7.56 -4.77 -2.37
CA TYR A 50 -6.93 -4.52 -3.65
C TYR A 50 -5.99 -3.32 -3.55
N LEU A 51 -4.91 -3.37 -4.32
CA LEU A 51 -4.01 -2.25 -4.56
C LEU A 51 -3.94 -2.03 -6.06
N SER A 52 -4.41 -0.87 -6.51
CA SER A 52 -4.25 -0.41 -7.89
C SER A 52 -3.20 0.68 -7.94
N TYR A 53 -2.33 0.63 -8.94
CA TYR A 53 -1.25 1.60 -9.09
C TYR A 53 -0.99 1.91 -10.56
N MET A 54 -0.47 3.11 -10.82
CA MET A 54 -0.12 3.57 -12.15
C MET A 54 0.98 4.62 -12.07
N VAL A 55 2.03 4.45 -12.87
CA VAL A 55 3.08 5.45 -13.07
C VAL A 55 2.52 6.58 -13.94
N GLN A 56 2.29 7.74 -13.34
CA GLN A 56 1.69 8.89 -14.03
C GLN A 56 2.70 9.65 -14.90
N TRP A 57 3.93 9.80 -14.40
CA TRP A 57 5.03 10.42 -15.14
C TRP A 57 6.36 9.89 -14.62
N VAL A 58 7.39 10.03 -15.44
CA VAL A 58 8.79 9.75 -15.07
C VAL A 58 9.62 10.97 -15.46
N THR A 59 10.46 11.43 -14.53
CA THR A 59 11.39 12.54 -14.76
C THR A 59 12.81 12.00 -14.93
N GLY A 60 13.61 12.67 -15.76
CA GLY A 60 14.99 12.25 -16.05
C GLY A 60 15.12 11.31 -17.25
N ILE A 61 16.20 10.52 -17.29
CA ILE A 61 16.64 9.75 -18.46
C ILE A 61 16.27 8.25 -18.33
N ALA A 62 15.35 7.90 -17.42
CA ALA A 62 14.96 6.50 -17.23
C ALA A 62 14.15 5.99 -18.44
N ILE A 63 14.67 4.94 -19.07
CA ILE A 63 14.06 4.28 -20.25
C ILE A 63 12.98 3.29 -19.80
N ASP A 64 13.12 2.73 -18.59
CA ASP A 64 12.16 1.81 -18.00
C ASP A 64 11.30 2.53 -16.96
N HIS A 65 9.97 2.44 -17.13
CA HIS A 65 8.98 3.10 -16.29
C HIS A 65 8.25 2.09 -15.41
N ARG A 66 8.78 0.88 -15.28
CA ARG A 66 8.20 -0.13 -14.42
C ARG A 66 8.46 0.21 -12.95
N LEU A 67 7.43 -0.01 -12.15
CA LEU A 67 7.52 0.01 -10.71
C LEU A 67 7.45 -1.43 -10.20
N PHE A 68 8.36 -1.79 -9.30
CA PHE A 68 8.25 -3.03 -8.54
C PHE A 68 7.43 -2.75 -7.28
N VAL A 69 6.25 -3.37 -7.19
CA VAL A 69 5.32 -3.18 -6.08
C VAL A 69 5.17 -4.50 -5.35
N THR A 70 5.26 -4.45 -4.02
CA THR A 70 5.08 -5.61 -3.15
C THR A 70 4.12 -5.28 -2.03
N VAL A 71 3.29 -6.25 -1.64
CA VAL A 71 2.47 -6.21 -0.43
C VAL A 71 2.96 -7.31 0.48
N ASN A 72 3.30 -6.94 1.72
CA ASN A 72 3.80 -7.87 2.73
C ASN A 72 2.82 -7.94 3.91
N SER A 73 2.70 -9.12 4.53
CA SER A 73 1.93 -9.33 5.75
C SER A 73 2.60 -8.63 6.95
N PRO A 74 1.88 -8.43 8.07
CA PRO A 74 2.49 -7.94 9.32
C PRO A 74 3.65 -8.81 9.84
N GLN A 75 3.70 -10.09 9.45
CA GLN A 75 4.76 -11.04 9.78
C GLN A 75 5.96 -10.94 8.83
N GLY A 76 5.84 -10.17 7.75
CA GLY A 76 6.87 -9.99 6.72
C GLY A 76 6.76 -10.95 5.54
N ASP A 77 5.67 -11.71 5.44
CA ASP A 77 5.46 -12.64 4.32
C ASP A 77 5.02 -11.88 3.07
N LEU A 78 5.62 -12.22 1.92
CA LEU A 78 5.21 -11.64 0.64
C LEU A 78 3.83 -12.17 0.25
N MET A 79 2.83 -11.30 0.21
CA MET A 79 1.46 -11.65 -0.18
C MET A 79 1.27 -11.61 -1.69
N VAL A 80 1.72 -10.52 -2.32
CA VAL A 80 1.64 -10.30 -3.77
C VAL A 80 2.73 -9.34 -4.23
N SER A 81 3.23 -9.53 -5.44
CA SER A 81 4.18 -8.63 -6.09
C SER A 81 3.88 -8.47 -7.57
N GLU A 82 4.15 -7.29 -8.10
CA GLU A 82 4.03 -6.99 -9.52
C GLU A 82 5.18 -6.09 -9.98
N ASN A 83 5.61 -6.25 -11.23
CA ASN A 83 6.63 -5.42 -11.86
C ASN A 83 6.06 -4.88 -13.16
N ALA A 84 5.38 -3.75 -13.13
CA ALA A 84 4.69 -3.17 -14.28
C ALA A 84 4.52 -1.65 -14.10
N PRO A 85 4.29 -0.86 -15.17
CA PRO A 85 3.99 0.56 -15.04
C PRO A 85 2.56 0.84 -14.55
N VAL A 86 1.66 -0.14 -14.67
CA VAL A 86 0.28 -0.09 -14.22
C VAL A 86 -0.14 -1.50 -13.81
N GLY A 87 -0.91 -1.61 -12.74
CA GLY A 87 -1.35 -2.92 -12.23
C GLY A 87 -2.47 -2.79 -11.21
N GLN A 88 -3.14 -3.92 -10.99
CA GLN A 88 -4.08 -4.09 -9.88
C GLN A 88 -3.85 -5.47 -9.26
N MET A 89 -3.49 -5.47 -7.99
CA MET A 89 -3.25 -6.67 -7.22
C MET A 89 -4.39 -6.86 -6.22
N ASN A 90 -5.02 -8.03 -6.22
CA ASN A 90 -6.03 -8.41 -5.24
C ASN A 90 -5.42 -9.44 -4.28
N PHE A 91 -5.64 -9.28 -2.97
CA PHE A 91 -5.09 -10.15 -1.94
C PHE A 91 -6.07 -10.29 -0.77
N GLN A 92 -5.95 -11.40 -0.04
CA GLN A 92 -6.76 -11.68 1.16
C GLN A 92 -5.89 -11.53 2.40
N THR A 93 -6.39 -10.89 3.45
CA THR A 93 -5.72 -10.92 4.75
C THR A 93 -6.05 -12.21 5.48
N GLU A 94 -5.02 -12.91 5.93
CA GLU A 94 -5.21 -14.12 6.72
C GLU A 94 -5.67 -13.79 8.14
N VAL A 95 -6.32 -14.77 8.76
CA VAL A 95 -6.61 -14.72 10.20
C VAL A 95 -5.36 -15.20 10.91
N THR A 96 -4.76 -14.32 11.72
CA THR A 96 -3.70 -14.70 12.65
C THR A 96 -4.26 -15.47 13.83
#